data_AF-A0AAE3R9W6-F1
#
_entry.id   AF-A0AAE3R9W6-F1
#
_cell.length_a   1.000
_cell.length_b   1.000
_cell.length_c   1.000
_cell.angle_alpha   90.00
_cell.angle_beta   90.00
_cell.angle_gamma   90.00
#
_symmetry.space_group_name_H-M   'P 1'
#
loop_
_entity.id
_entity.type
_entity.pdbx_description
1 polymer ?
#
loop_
_entity_poly.entity_id
_entity_poly.type
_entity_poly.pdbx_seq_one_letter_code
_entity_poly.pdbx_strand_id
1 'polypeptide(L)'
;MALTLTLLTSKADCDKVLDELSDLKGELEYKQISLTRSRDNASDRASDIEATLASAQAEVDSLTAIIAVLPEGSTKTEMETRKVKAEYKLFTAEQRKLQYGTTAVVLYESQLDEIEQRLSVVDGSMSSITTHKATLPA
;
A
#
# COMPACT_ATOMS: atom_id res chain seq x y z
N MET A 1 -25.70 4.50 0.87
CA MET A 1 -26.47 5.72 1.19
C MET A 1 -27.30 6.07 -0.03
N ALA A 2 -28.55 6.49 0.14
CA ALA A 2 -29.41 6.84 -1.01
C ALA A 2 -29.17 8.28 -1.46
N LEU A 3 -29.12 8.50 -2.78
CA LEU A 3 -28.99 9.83 -3.37
C LEU A 3 -30.35 10.57 -3.35
N THR A 4 -30.33 11.87 -3.08
CA THR A 4 -31.52 12.73 -3.15
C THR A 4 -31.77 13.19 -4.58
N LEU A 5 -32.18 12.26 -5.45
CA LEU A 5 -32.34 12.49 -6.88
C LEU A 5 -33.39 13.56 -7.22
N THR A 6 -34.33 13.83 -6.31
CA THR A 6 -35.36 14.87 -6.47
C THR A 6 -34.80 16.29 -6.61
N LEU A 7 -33.54 16.53 -6.24
CA LEU A 7 -32.87 17.80 -6.45
C LEU A 7 -32.40 18.00 -7.90
N LEU A 8 -32.28 16.92 -8.68
CA LEU A 8 -31.96 16.97 -10.10
C LEU A 8 -33.26 17.10 -10.89
N THR A 9 -33.68 18.32 -11.15
CA THR A 9 -34.98 18.63 -11.76
C THR A 9 -34.95 18.69 -13.28
N SER A 10 -33.75 18.80 -13.88
CA SER A 10 -33.56 18.80 -15.32
C SER A 10 -32.58 17.73 -15.80
N LYS A 11 -32.70 17.34 -17.08
CA LYS A 11 -31.74 16.43 -17.72
C LYS A 11 -30.33 17.01 -17.75
N ALA A 12 -30.20 18.33 -17.89
CA ALA A 12 -28.93 19.03 -17.87
C ALA A 12 -28.23 18.97 -16.51
N ASP A 13 -28.99 19.01 -15.40
CA ASP A 13 -28.42 18.84 -14.06
C ASP A 13 -27.93 17.41 -13.85
N CYS A 14 -28.67 16.42 -14.34
CA CYS A 14 -28.23 15.03 -14.31
C CYS A 14 -26.93 14.84 -15.11
N ASP A 15 -26.81 15.46 -16.28
CA ASP A 15 -25.61 15.36 -17.13
C ASP A 15 -24.38 15.94 -16.46
N LYS A 16 -24.49 17.12 -15.85
CA LYS A 16 -23.37 17.69 -15.08
C LYS A 16 -22.89 16.76 -13.96
N VAL A 17 -23.82 16.17 -13.21
CA VAL A 17 -23.43 15.25 -12.13
C VAL A 17 -22.84 13.95 -12.69
N LEU A 18 -23.35 13.45 -13.83
CA LEU A 18 -22.77 12.28 -14.49
C LEU A 18 -21.35 12.54 -15.01
N ASP A 19 -21.09 13.74 -15.56
CA ASP A 19 -19.75 14.16 -15.99
C ASP A 19 -18.78 14.19 -14.80
N GLU A 20 -19.16 14.85 -13.71
CA GLU A 20 -18.35 14.90 -12.47
C GLU A 20 -18.09 13.51 -11.86
N LEU A 21 -19.09 12.61 -11.89
CA LEU A 21 -18.92 11.23 -11.43
C LEU A 21 -18.03 10.42 -12.36
N SER A 22 -18.06 10.69 -13.67
CA SER A 22 -17.18 10.07 -14.65
C SER A 22 -15.73 10.50 -14.44
N ASP A 23 -15.49 11.78 -14.15
CA ASP A 23 -14.16 12.29 -13.83
C ASP A 23 -13.63 11.66 -12.53
N LEU A 24 -14.45 11.64 -11.47
CA LEU A 24 -14.11 10.96 -10.22
C LEU A 24 -13.79 9.48 -10.44
N LYS A 25 -14.57 8.78 -11.27
CA LYS A 25 -14.30 7.39 -11.62
C LYS A 25 -12.93 7.24 -12.27
N GLY A 26 -12.59 8.10 -13.23
CA GLY A 26 -11.28 8.11 -13.88
C GLY A 26 -10.13 8.31 -12.90
N GLU A 27 -10.29 9.21 -11.91
CA GLU A 27 -9.28 9.40 -10.84
C GLU A 27 -9.10 8.16 -9.98
N LEU A 28 -10.20 7.49 -9.62
CA LEU A 28 -10.17 6.26 -8.81
C LEU A 28 -9.52 5.10 -9.58
N GLU A 29 -9.84 4.93 -10.87
CA GLU A 29 -9.21 3.91 -11.73
C GLU A 29 -7.71 4.17 -11.90
N TYR A 30 -7.29 5.42 -12.08
CA TYR A 30 -5.88 5.79 -12.11
C TYR A 30 -5.18 5.42 -10.79
N LYS A 31 -5.81 5.73 -9.66
CA LYS A 31 -5.28 5.38 -8.33
C LYS A 31 -5.18 3.86 -8.15
N GLN A 32 -6.18 3.11 -8.62
CA GLN A 32 -6.18 1.64 -8.60
C GLN A 32 -4.96 1.10 -9.34
N ILE A 33 -4.72 1.55 -10.58
CA ILE A 33 -3.56 1.13 -11.39
C ILE A 33 -2.24 1.42 -10.66
N SER A 34 -2.12 2.61 -10.05
CA SER A 34 -0.93 3.00 -9.31
C SER A 34 -0.68 2.06 -8.12
N LEU A 35 -1.71 1.76 -7.33
CA LEU A 35 -1.59 0.88 -6.17
C LEU A 35 -1.34 -0.57 -6.54
N THR A 36 -1.92 -1.07 -7.63
CA THR A 36 -1.60 -2.40 -8.16
C THR A 36 -0.12 -2.52 -8.47
N ARG A 37 0.46 -1.50 -9.14
CA ARG A 37 1.91 -1.47 -9.40
C ARG A 37 2.72 -1.43 -8.11
N SER A 38 2.29 -0.68 -7.10
CA SER A 38 2.96 -0.63 -5.80
C SER A 38 2.90 -1.99 -5.07
N ARG A 39 1.75 -2.66 -5.12
CA ARG A 39 1.55 -4.01 -4.57
C ARG A 39 2.48 -5.01 -5.24
N ASP A 40 2.50 -5.04 -6.57
CA ASP A 40 3.34 -5.95 -7.35
C ASP A 40 4.83 -5.73 -7.04
N ASN A 41 5.26 -4.46 -7.03
CA ASN A 41 6.63 -4.09 -6.65
C ASN A 41 7.02 -4.49 -5.22
N ALA A 42 6.08 -4.45 -4.27
CA ALA A 42 6.32 -4.90 -2.90
C ALA A 42 6.39 -6.44 -2.85
N SER A 43 5.51 -7.12 -3.59
CA SER A 43 5.51 -8.59 -3.70
C SER A 43 6.82 -9.10 -4.26
N ASP A 44 7.31 -8.49 -5.35
CA ASP A 44 8.56 -8.89 -6.00
C ASP A 44 9.77 -8.74 -5.07
N ARG A 45 9.79 -7.70 -4.23
CA ARG A 45 10.89 -7.41 -3.30
C ARG A 45 10.77 -8.11 -1.96
N ALA A 46 9.60 -8.69 -1.64
CA ALA A 46 9.34 -9.26 -0.33
C ALA A 46 10.34 -10.37 0.02
N SER A 47 10.59 -11.28 -0.91
CA SER A 47 11.52 -12.42 -0.71
C SER A 47 12.96 -11.96 -0.48
N ASP A 48 13.44 -10.97 -1.25
CA ASP A 48 14.77 -10.39 -1.10
C ASP A 48 14.95 -9.69 0.25
N ILE A 49 13.92 -8.98 0.72
CA ILE A 49 13.93 -8.31 2.02
C ILE A 49 13.95 -9.35 3.15
N GLU A 50 13.17 -10.43 3.04
CA GLU A 50 13.17 -11.52 4.02
C GLU A 50 14.52 -12.24 4.07
N ALA A 51 15.14 -12.51 2.93
CA ALA A 51 16.48 -13.09 2.86
C ALA A 51 17.53 -12.15 3.49
N THR A 52 17.44 -10.85 3.23
CA THR A 52 18.33 -9.84 3.81
C THR A 52 18.18 -9.77 5.33
N LEU A 53 16.95 -9.81 5.84
CA LEU A 53 16.65 -9.85 7.27
C LEU A 53 17.23 -11.09 7.94
N ALA A 54 16.98 -12.26 7.37
CA ALA A 54 17.47 -13.53 7.90
C ALA A 54 19.01 -13.55 7.95
N SER A 55 19.66 -13.05 6.90
CA SER A 55 21.12 -12.94 6.82
C SER A 55 21.69 -11.95 7.86
N ALA A 56 21.09 -10.76 7.99
CA ALA A 56 21.54 -9.76 8.96
C ALA A 56 21.35 -10.24 10.41
N GLN A 57 20.23 -10.91 10.71
CA GLN A 57 19.99 -11.51 12.03
C GLN A 57 21.03 -12.59 12.35
N ALA A 58 21.31 -13.50 11.40
CA ALA A 58 22.33 -14.52 11.59
C ALA A 58 23.74 -13.93 11.81
N GLU A 59 24.08 -12.82 11.13
CA GLU A 59 25.33 -12.09 11.36
C GLU A 59 25.40 -11.52 12.80
N VAL A 60 24.32 -10.91 13.28
CA VAL A 60 24.22 -10.38 14.65
C VAL A 60 24.34 -11.50 15.70
N ASP A 61 23.65 -12.62 15.49
CA ASP A 61 23.66 -13.77 16.41
C ASP A 61 25.06 -14.38 16.50
N SER A 62 25.71 -14.57 15.34
CA SER A 62 27.08 -15.10 15.26
C SER A 62 28.09 -14.19 15.94
N LEU A 63 28.04 -12.88 15.68
CA LEU A 63 28.94 -11.92 16.32
C LEU A 63 28.70 -11.84 17.83
N THR A 64 27.44 -11.92 18.27
CA THR A 64 27.10 -11.97 19.70
C THR A 64 27.69 -13.19 20.38
N ALA A 65 27.59 -14.37 19.76
CA ALA A 65 28.19 -15.60 20.28
C ALA A 65 29.73 -15.52 20.36
N ILE A 66 30.38 -14.95 19.34
CA ILE A 66 31.84 -14.77 19.31
C ILE A 66 32.28 -13.79 20.40
N ILE A 67 31.64 -12.63 20.53
CA ILE A 67 31.97 -11.61 21.54
C ILE A 67 31.87 -12.18 22.96
N ALA A 68 30.90 -13.07 23.22
CA ALA A 68 30.68 -13.67 24.53
C ALA A 68 31.85 -14.56 25.01
N VAL A 69 32.62 -15.13 24.09
CA VAL A 69 33.75 -16.03 24.42
C VAL A 69 35.12 -15.36 24.29
N LEU A 70 35.19 -14.13 23.77
CA LEU A 70 36.44 -13.40 23.59
C LEU A 70 36.88 -12.70 24.89
N PRO A 71 38.17 -12.75 25.24
CA PRO A 71 38.73 -11.91 26.30
C PRO A 71 38.72 -10.43 25.90
N GLU A 72 38.78 -9.55 26.90
CA GLU A 72 38.93 -8.12 26.66
C GLU A 72 40.19 -7.81 25.84
N GLY A 73 40.07 -6.92 24.86
CA GLY A 73 41.17 -6.54 23.99
C GLY A 73 40.70 -6.10 22.61
N SER A 74 41.67 -5.75 21.76
CA SER A 74 41.41 -5.19 20.42
C SER A 74 40.52 -6.08 19.55
N THR A 75 40.67 -7.40 19.61
CA THR A 75 39.84 -8.35 18.85
C THR A 75 38.38 -8.32 19.28
N LYS A 76 38.10 -8.21 20.58
CA LYS A 76 36.73 -8.09 21.08
C LYS A 76 36.10 -6.77 20.65
N THR A 77 36.82 -5.66 20.79
CA THR A 77 36.38 -4.33 20.33
C THR A 77 36.11 -4.30 18.82
N GLU A 78 36.91 -5.02 18.01
CA GLU A 78 36.67 -5.15 16.57
C GLU A 78 35.36 -5.91 16.28
N MET A 79 35.10 -7.02 16.98
CA MET A 79 33.87 -7.78 16.82
C MET A 79 32.64 -6.99 17.28
N GLU A 80 32.74 -6.23 18.36
CA GLU A 80 31.69 -5.30 18.82
C GLU A 80 31.39 -4.24 17.76
N THR A 81 32.42 -3.65 17.15
CA THR A 81 32.25 -2.69 16.05
C THR A 81 31.56 -3.32 14.85
N ARG A 82 31.90 -4.58 14.51
CA ARG A 82 31.23 -5.33 13.44
C ARG A 82 29.77 -5.62 13.80
N LYS A 83 29.48 -5.96 15.06
CA LYS A 83 28.12 -6.21 15.55
C LYS A 83 27.25 -4.98 15.38
N VAL A 84 27.73 -3.80 15.78
CA VAL A 84 26.99 -2.54 15.60
C VAL A 84 26.65 -2.28 14.13
N LYS A 85 27.58 -2.58 13.21
CA LYS A 85 27.30 -2.47 11.76
C LYS A 85 26.23 -3.47 11.30
N ALA A 86 26.25 -4.70 11.81
CA ALA A 86 25.25 -5.72 11.49
C ALA A 86 23.87 -5.37 12.05
N GLU A 87 23.79 -4.86 13.27
CA GLU A 87 22.56 -4.34 13.89
C GLU A 87 21.97 -3.17 13.09
N TYR A 88 22.83 -2.27 12.60
CA TYR A 88 22.39 -1.20 11.70
C TYR A 88 21.81 -1.74 10.38
N LYS A 89 22.45 -2.75 9.77
CA LYS A 89 21.89 -3.40 8.57
C LYS A 89 20.51 -4.01 8.87
N LEU A 90 20.40 -4.76 9.96
CA LEU A 90 19.14 -5.39 10.40
C LEU A 90 18.03 -4.34 10.55
N PHE A 91 18.30 -3.27 11.28
CA PHE A 91 17.37 -2.15 11.45
C PHE A 91 16.91 -1.54 10.13
N THR A 92 17.82 -1.30 9.19
CA THR A 92 17.45 -0.76 7.87
C THR A 92 16.62 -1.74 7.03
N ALA A 93 16.88 -3.04 7.15
CA ALA A 93 16.11 -4.07 6.46
C ALA A 93 14.69 -4.20 7.06
N GLU A 94 14.54 -4.06 8.38
CA GLU A 94 13.24 -4.04 9.05
C GLU A 94 12.37 -2.85 8.61
N GLN A 95 12.97 -1.66 8.49
CA GLN A 95 12.27 -0.50 7.94
C GLN A 95 11.83 -0.72 6.49
N ARG A 96 12.68 -1.34 5.66
CA ARG A 96 12.33 -1.67 4.27
C ARG A 96 11.19 -2.68 4.20
N LYS A 97 11.09 -3.64 5.15
CA LYS A 97 9.98 -4.59 5.22
C LYS A 97 8.64 -3.91 5.42
N LEU A 98 8.58 -2.84 6.21
CA LEU A 98 7.36 -2.04 6.39
C LEU A 98 6.93 -1.32 5.11
N GLN A 99 7.89 -0.91 4.27
CA GLN A 99 7.61 -0.13 3.06
C GLN A 99 7.42 -1.00 1.80
N TYR A 100 8.09 -2.15 1.74
CA TYR A 100 8.22 -2.95 0.52
C TYR A 100 8.18 -4.46 0.77
N GLY A 101 7.89 -4.91 1.99
CA GLY A 101 7.81 -6.33 2.33
C GLY A 101 6.38 -6.88 2.27
N THR A 102 6.20 -8.09 2.78
CA THR A 102 4.90 -8.78 2.88
C THR A 102 3.84 -7.94 3.60
N THR A 103 4.21 -7.17 4.62
CA THR A 103 3.29 -6.23 5.29
C THR A 103 2.78 -5.15 4.33
N ALA A 104 3.64 -4.60 3.48
CA ALA A 104 3.26 -3.57 2.52
C ALA A 104 2.29 -4.12 1.46
N VAL A 105 2.49 -5.37 1.03
CA VAL A 105 1.55 -6.06 0.11
C VAL A 105 0.14 -6.06 0.68
N VAL A 106 -0.03 -6.53 1.91
CA VAL A 106 -1.35 -6.60 2.58
C VAL A 106 -1.98 -5.20 2.74
N LEU A 107 -1.18 -4.18 3.05
CA LEU A 107 -1.67 -2.81 3.15
C LEU A 107 -2.15 -2.27 1.79
N TYR A 108 -1.44 -2.57 0.70
CA TYR A 108 -1.87 -2.18 -0.64
C TYR A 108 -3.13 -2.92 -1.08
N GLU A 109 -3.27 -4.21 -0.76
CA GLU A 109 -4.47 -4.99 -1.02
C GLU A 109 -5.68 -4.39 -0.29
N SER A 110 -5.54 -4.03 0.99
CA SER A 110 -6.61 -3.34 1.72
C SER A 110 -7.01 -2.00 1.10
N GLN A 111 -6.06 -1.25 0.54
CA GLN A 111 -6.36 0.02 -0.14
C GLN A 111 -7.02 -0.18 -1.50
N LEU A 112 -6.65 -1.25 -2.22
CA LEU A 112 -7.31 -1.65 -3.47
C LEU A 112 -8.77 -2.04 -3.21
N ASP A 113 -9.04 -2.81 -2.16
CA ASP A 113 -10.40 -3.17 -1.75
C ASP A 113 -11.26 -1.92 -1.47
N GLU A 114 -10.71 -0.92 -0.79
CA GLU A 114 -11.41 0.35 -0.54
C GLU A 114 -11.75 1.08 -1.84
N ILE A 115 -10.82 1.12 -2.79
CA ILE A 115 -11.03 1.75 -4.10
C ILE A 115 -12.07 1.00 -4.91
N GLU A 116 -12.04 -0.33 -4.91
CA GLU A 116 -13.03 -1.15 -5.61
C GLU A 116 -14.44 -0.94 -5.05
N GLN A 117 -14.58 -0.89 -3.73
CA GLN A 117 -15.84 -0.54 -3.09
C GLN A 117 -16.31 0.86 -3.50
N ARG A 118 -15.40 1.83 -3.53
CA ARG A 118 -15.75 3.21 -3.91
C ARG A 118 -16.13 3.32 -5.39
N LEU A 119 -15.45 2.61 -6.28
CA LEU A 119 -15.80 2.51 -7.71
C LEU A 119 -17.21 1.92 -7.87
N SER A 120 -17.52 0.83 -7.14
CA SER A 120 -18.85 0.23 -7.15
C SER A 120 -19.95 1.21 -6.70
N VAL A 121 -19.67 2.04 -5.68
CA VAL A 121 -20.59 3.09 -5.23
C VAL A 121 -20.79 4.19 -6.29
N VAL A 122 -19.71 4.60 -6.98
CA VAL A 122 -19.78 5.59 -8.07
C VAL A 122 -20.61 5.03 -9.24
N ASP A 123 -20.37 3.80 -9.65
CA ASP A 123 -21.12 3.14 -10.72
C ASP A 123 -22.61 3.00 -10.39
N GLY A 124 -22.93 2.61 -9.15
CA GLY A 124 -24.31 2.56 -8.67
C GLY A 124 -24.98 3.93 -8.63
N SER A 125 -24.22 4.98 -8.30
CA SER A 125 -24.69 6.37 -8.31
C SER A 125 -24.99 6.86 -9.73
N MET A 126 -24.08 6.61 -10.67
CA MET A 126 -24.26 6.93 -12.08
C MET A 126 -25.50 6.21 -12.65
N SER A 127 -25.64 4.91 -12.40
CA SER A 127 -26.82 4.13 -12.83
C SER A 127 -28.13 4.69 -12.29
N SER A 128 -28.17 5.08 -11.01
CA SER A 128 -29.34 5.69 -10.37
C SER A 128 -29.71 7.03 -11.00
N ILE A 129 -28.71 7.88 -11.28
CA ILE A 129 -28.92 9.19 -11.91
C ILE A 129 -29.36 9.04 -13.36
N THR A 130 -28.76 8.11 -14.13
CA THR A 130 -29.20 7.81 -15.50
C THR A 130 -30.65 7.35 -15.54
N THR A 131 -31.05 6.51 -14.59
CA THR A 131 -32.44 6.05 -14.45
C THR A 131 -33.39 7.21 -14.14
N HIS A 132 -33.03 8.07 -13.18
CA HIS A 132 -33.83 9.26 -12.85
C HIS A 132 -33.92 10.24 -14.01
N LYS A 133 -32.81 10.51 -14.72
CA LYS A 133 -32.76 11.38 -15.91
C LYS A 133 -33.78 10.95 -16.96
N ALA A 134 -33.99 9.64 -17.15
CA ALA A 134 -34.95 9.12 -18.11
C ALA A 134 -36.42 9.43 -17.75
N THR A 135 -36.71 9.72 -16.48
CA THR A 135 -38.05 10.10 -15.99
C THR A 135 -38.36 11.58 -16.14
N LEU A 136 -37.34 12.42 -16.36
CA LEU A 136 -37.49 13.86 -16.47
C LEU A 136 -38.05 14.26 -17.85
N PRO A 137 -38.85 15.34 -17.92
CA PRO A 137 -39.33 15.87 -19.20
C PRO A 137 -38.18 16.26 -20.13
N ALA A 138 -38.47 16.30 -21.43
CA ALA A 138 -37.52 16.65 -22.48
C ALA A 138 -36.97 18.08 -22.33
#